data_AF-A0A7X7ESC9-F1
#
_entry.id   AF-A0A7X7ESC9-F1
#
_cell.length_a   1.000
_cell.length_b   1.000
_cell.length_c   1.000
_cell.angle_alpha   90.00
_cell.angle_beta   90.00
_cell.angle_gamma   90.00
#
_symmetry.space_group_name_H-M   'P 1'
#
loop_
_entity.id
_entity.type
_entity.pdbx_description
1 polymer ?
#
loop_
_entity_poly.entity_id
_entity_poly.type
_entity_poly.pdbx_seq_one_letter_code
_entity_poly.pdbx_strand_id
1 'polypeptide(L)'
;MNNNTEHNIKPVIAVFSGGFDPITEGHLDIIRRSALIFNRVIVAVGTNPEKVELFSKSERVELIRELIKGIPNVEVQGYEGLTIDFVKSVGGTVIIKGVRDSVDLRYELQQANTNRLAGGVETLLMLTGDRYALTSSSLIKQVATMGGDVSSMVPQRVAEKLKEKISSMKQEKRASFQENDAS
;
A
#
# COMPACT_ATOMS: atom_id res chain seq x y z
N MET A 1 40.80 2.19 30.66
CA MET A 1 40.80 1.65 29.28
C MET A 1 39.42 1.90 28.71
N ASN A 2 39.31 2.92 27.86
CA ASN A 2 38.05 3.36 27.27
C ASN A 2 37.76 2.52 26.02
N ASN A 3 36.82 1.58 26.11
CA ASN A 3 36.25 0.91 24.94
C ASN A 3 34.81 1.43 24.74
N ASN A 4 34.68 2.70 24.39
CA ASN A 4 33.46 3.19 23.74
C ASN A 4 33.64 2.96 22.24
N THR A 5 33.42 1.73 21.79
CA THR A 5 33.10 1.49 20.39
C THR A 5 31.75 2.12 20.12
N GLU A 6 31.72 3.31 19.53
CA GLU A 6 30.52 3.85 18.90
C GLU A 6 30.01 2.79 17.92
N HIS A 7 28.93 2.10 18.29
CA HIS A 7 28.17 1.30 17.34
C HIS A 7 27.54 2.28 16.35
N ASN A 8 28.18 2.42 15.19
CA ASN A 8 27.64 3.19 14.07
C ASN A 8 26.43 2.41 13.52
N ILE A 9 25.25 2.67 14.09
CA ILE A 9 24.00 2.05 13.67
C ILE A 9 23.67 2.57 12.27
N LYS A 10 23.72 1.67 11.28
CA LYS A 10 23.34 2.02 9.90
C LYS A 10 21.88 2.49 9.88
N PRO A 11 21.54 3.53 9.09
CA PRO A 11 20.16 3.97 8.90
C PRO A 11 19.28 2.81 8.43
N VAL A 12 18.12 2.64 9.06
CA VAL A 12 17.17 1.58 8.73
C VAL A 12 16.22 2.09 7.65
N ILE A 13 16.23 1.41 6.49
CA ILE A 13 15.30 1.64 5.39
C ILE A 13 14.21 0.57 5.46
N ALA A 14 12.98 1.01 5.70
CA ALA A 14 11.83 0.13 5.76
C ALA A 14 10.96 0.27 4.51
N VAL A 15 10.41 -0.85 4.04
CA VAL A 15 9.59 -0.92 2.84
C VAL A 15 8.18 -1.36 3.23
N PHE A 16 7.22 -0.46 3.09
CA PHE A 16 5.80 -0.79 3.26
C PHE A 16 5.21 -1.21 1.91
N SER A 17 5.11 -2.53 1.68
CA SER A 17 4.70 -3.09 0.40
C SER A 17 3.22 -3.47 0.38
N GLY A 18 2.54 -3.10 -0.71
CA GLY A 18 1.13 -3.39 -0.90
C GLY A 18 0.61 -3.05 -2.29
N GLY A 19 -0.63 -3.47 -2.55
CA GLY A 19 -1.35 -3.11 -3.77
C GLY A 19 -1.97 -1.71 -3.71
N PHE A 20 -2.39 -1.22 -2.53
CA PHE A 20 -2.91 0.14 -2.36
C PHE A 20 -3.95 0.56 -3.40
N ASP A 21 -4.91 -0.32 -3.70
CA ASP A 21 -5.92 -0.10 -4.74
C ASP A 21 -7.35 -0.05 -4.16
N PRO A 22 -7.78 1.09 -3.59
CA PRO A 22 -6.98 2.30 -3.35
C PRO A 22 -6.22 2.26 -2.01
N ILE A 23 -5.34 3.24 -1.80
CA ILE A 23 -4.82 3.56 -0.48
C ILE A 23 -5.96 3.99 0.45
N THR A 24 -5.86 3.66 1.74
CA THR A 24 -6.91 3.87 2.75
C THR A 24 -6.35 4.64 3.95
N GLU A 25 -7.22 5.11 4.86
CA GLU A 25 -6.75 5.73 6.10
C GLU A 25 -5.93 4.78 6.97
N GLY A 26 -6.25 3.48 6.96
CA GLY A 26 -5.46 2.45 7.64
C GLY A 26 -4.02 2.35 7.09
N HIS A 27 -3.84 2.48 5.78
CA HIS A 27 -2.50 2.51 5.18
C HIS A 27 -1.74 3.78 5.58
N LEU A 28 -2.40 4.94 5.58
CA LEU A 28 -1.75 6.20 5.99
C LEU A 28 -1.36 6.20 7.46
N ASP A 29 -2.16 5.57 8.32
CA ASP A 29 -1.81 5.37 9.72
C ASP A 29 -0.51 4.55 9.89
N ILE A 30 -0.36 3.46 9.12
CA ILE A 30 0.87 2.66 9.11
C ILE A 30 2.06 3.48 8.58
N ILE A 31 1.87 4.24 7.50
CA ILE A 31 2.91 5.11 6.92
C ILE A 31 3.39 6.14 7.95
N ARG A 32 2.45 6.87 8.58
CA ARG A 32 2.76 7.89 9.58
C ARG A 32 3.49 7.32 10.79
N ARG A 33 3.05 6.17 11.32
CA ARG A 33 3.72 5.50 12.44
C ARG A 33 5.10 4.97 12.06
N SER A 34 5.24 4.42 10.86
CA SER A 34 6.53 3.93 10.35
C SER A 34 7.54 5.06 10.19
N ALA A 35 7.09 6.24 9.74
CA ALA A 35 7.92 7.44 9.61
C ALA A 35 8.52 7.92 10.94
N LEU A 36 7.92 7.55 12.08
CA LEU A 36 8.45 7.87 13.42
C LEU A 36 9.48 6.85 13.91
N ILE A 37 9.53 5.66 13.31
CA ILE A 37 10.35 4.52 13.76
C ILE A 37 11.61 4.37 12.90
N PHE A 38 11.50 4.64 11.60
CA PHE A 38 12.56 4.35 10.63
C PHE A 38 13.18 5.62 10.04
N ASN A 39 14.46 5.51 9.65
CA ASN A 39 15.17 6.63 9.04
C ASN A 39 14.63 6.98 7.65
N ARG A 40 14.18 5.97 6.89
CA ARG A 40 13.53 6.13 5.58
C ARG A 40 12.45 5.06 5.41
N VAL A 41 11.30 5.46 4.90
CA VAL A 41 10.18 4.57 4.58
C VAL A 41 9.86 4.67 3.10
N ILE A 42 9.82 3.53 2.42
CA ILE A 42 9.44 3.45 1.01
C ILE A 42 8.10 2.73 0.92
N VAL A 43 7.07 3.45 0.48
CA VAL A 43 5.78 2.85 0.13
C VAL A 43 5.93 2.19 -1.24
N ALA A 44 5.99 0.86 -1.27
CA ALA A 44 6.27 0.08 -2.46
C ALA A 44 4.97 -0.43 -3.09
N VAL A 45 4.59 0.18 -4.21
CA VAL A 45 3.36 -0.13 -4.95
C VAL A 45 3.65 -1.26 -5.93
N GLY A 46 3.20 -2.46 -5.58
CA GLY A 46 3.29 -3.64 -6.42
C GLY A 46 1.99 -3.88 -7.19
N THR A 47 2.05 -4.79 -8.16
CA THR A 47 0.86 -5.32 -8.84
C THR A 47 0.64 -6.74 -8.34
N ASN A 48 -0.60 -7.10 -8.00
CA ASN A 48 -0.95 -8.50 -7.76
C ASN A 48 -1.58 -9.08 -9.03
N PRO A 49 -0.93 -10.05 -9.72
CA PRO A 49 -1.44 -10.61 -10.97
C PRO A 49 -2.80 -11.34 -10.81
N GLU A 50 -3.17 -11.75 -9.61
CA GLU A 50 -4.44 -12.40 -9.32
C GLU A 50 -5.60 -11.41 -9.09
N LYS A 51 -5.32 -10.11 -8.97
CA LYS A 51 -6.31 -9.10 -8.65
C LYS A 51 -6.56 -8.18 -9.82
N VAL A 52 -7.85 -7.93 -10.09
CA VAL A 52 -8.26 -6.84 -10.97
C VAL A 52 -8.13 -5.53 -10.20
N GLU A 53 -7.23 -4.68 -10.68
CA GLU A 53 -6.97 -3.37 -10.11
C GLU A 53 -7.91 -2.32 -10.72
N LEU A 54 -8.43 -1.43 -9.88
CA LEU A 54 -9.27 -0.31 -10.29
C LEU A 54 -8.41 0.85 -10.80
N PHE A 55 -7.34 1.16 -10.09
CA PHE A 55 -6.35 2.15 -10.49
C PHE A 55 -5.10 1.47 -11.06
N SER A 56 -4.60 2.01 -12.17
CA SER A 56 -3.28 1.66 -12.68
C SER A 56 -2.19 1.94 -11.65
N LYS A 57 -1.06 1.23 -11.74
CA LYS A 57 0.07 1.42 -10.82
C LYS A 57 0.53 2.88 -10.75
N SER A 58 0.57 3.58 -11.88
CA SER A 58 0.94 4.99 -11.94
C SER A 58 -0.06 5.88 -11.20
N GLU A 59 -1.37 5.67 -11.39
CA GLU A 59 -2.42 6.38 -10.64
C GLU A 59 -2.28 6.16 -9.13
N ARG A 60 -2.02 4.92 -8.70
CA ARG A 60 -1.81 4.57 -7.29
C ARG A 60 -0.58 5.27 -6.72
N VAL A 61 0.54 5.24 -7.43
CA VAL A 61 1.77 5.93 -7.02
C VAL A 61 1.54 7.44 -6.90
N GLU A 62 0.89 8.07 -7.87
CA GLU A 62 0.64 9.52 -7.83
C GLU A 62 -0.29 9.90 -6.67
N LEU A 63 -1.36 9.13 -6.46
CA LEU A 63 -2.30 9.36 -5.37
C LEU A 63 -1.60 9.27 -4.00
N ILE A 64 -0.74 8.27 -3.81
CA ILE A 64 0.05 8.13 -2.59
C ILE A 64 1.04 9.30 -2.45
N ARG A 65 1.70 9.69 -3.55
CA ARG A 65 2.67 10.81 -3.56
C ARG A 65 2.03 12.11 -3.09
N GLU A 66 0.81 12.42 -3.55
CA GLU A 66 0.04 13.57 -3.09
C GLU A 66 -0.23 13.48 -1.56
N LEU A 67 -0.63 12.30 -1.07
CA LEU A 67 -1.03 12.11 0.33
C LEU A 67 0.12 12.13 1.34
N ILE A 68 1.34 11.84 0.91
CA ILE A 68 2.54 11.82 1.78
C ILE A 68 3.36 13.12 1.68
N LYS A 69 2.92 14.11 0.89
CA LYS A 69 3.59 15.39 0.68
C LYS A 69 3.62 16.21 1.97
N GLY A 70 4.66 16.00 2.79
CA GLY A 70 4.77 16.57 4.12
C GLY A 70 5.41 15.62 5.15
N ILE A 71 5.62 14.35 4.78
CA ILE A 71 6.35 13.39 5.60
C ILE A 71 7.78 13.24 5.01
N PRO A 72 8.79 13.91 5.58
CA PRO A 72 10.08 14.14 4.91
C PRO A 72 10.90 12.88 4.64
N ASN A 73 10.68 11.82 5.42
CA ASN A 73 11.39 10.54 5.30
C ASN A 73 10.54 9.44 4.64
N VAL A 74 9.43 9.81 4.00
CA VAL A 74 8.58 8.86 3.26
C VAL A 74 8.60 9.19 1.77
N GLU A 75 8.77 8.16 0.96
CA GLU A 75 8.64 8.23 -0.49
C GLU A 75 7.76 7.08 -0.99
N VAL A 76 7.30 7.18 -2.24
CA VAL A 76 6.53 6.14 -2.90
C VAL A 76 7.21 5.74 -4.20
N GLN A 77 7.29 4.43 -4.44
CA GLN A 77 7.84 3.87 -5.66
C GLN A 77 6.96 2.71 -6.15
N GLY A 78 6.70 2.67 -7.45
CA GLY A 78 6.16 1.48 -8.09
C GLY A 78 7.28 0.50 -8.41
N TYR A 79 7.03 -0.80 -8.25
CA TYR A 79 8.00 -1.83 -8.63
C TYR A 79 7.35 -2.94 -9.45
N GLU A 80 8.19 -3.83 -9.97
CA GLU A 80 7.80 -5.06 -10.68
C GLU A 80 8.60 -6.24 -10.09
N GLY A 81 8.09 -7.45 -10.26
CA GLY A 81 8.75 -8.66 -9.78
C GLY A 81 8.60 -8.91 -8.28
N LEU A 82 9.57 -9.61 -7.69
CA LEU A 82 9.48 -10.03 -6.29
C LEU A 82 9.73 -8.85 -5.34
N THR A 83 8.87 -8.72 -4.33
CA THR A 83 9.00 -7.72 -3.27
C THR A 83 10.37 -7.76 -2.60
N ILE A 84 10.92 -8.95 -2.37
CA ILE A 84 12.23 -9.12 -1.73
C ILE A 84 13.37 -8.53 -2.57
N ASP A 85 13.30 -8.63 -3.90
CA ASP A 85 14.32 -8.10 -4.79
C ASP A 85 14.24 -6.58 -4.85
N PHE A 86 13.02 -6.03 -4.86
CA PHE A 86 12.82 -4.59 -4.73
C PHE A 86 13.35 -4.07 -3.39
N VAL A 87 13.08 -4.76 -2.28
CA VAL A 87 13.57 -4.36 -0.96
C VAL A 87 15.10 -4.33 -0.94
N LYS A 88 15.76 -5.33 -1.51
CA LYS A 88 17.22 -5.35 -1.64
C LYS A 88 17.75 -4.23 -2.53
N SER A 89 17.10 -3.95 -3.67
CA SER A 89 17.57 -2.94 -4.62
C SER A 89 17.56 -1.51 -4.06
N VAL A 90 16.65 -1.22 -3.12
CA VAL A 90 16.59 0.07 -2.42
C VAL A 90 17.42 0.11 -1.13
N GLY A 91 18.17 -0.95 -0.82
CA GLY A 91 18.94 -1.08 0.43
C GLY A 91 18.05 -1.27 1.66
N GLY A 92 16.81 -1.71 1.47
CA GLY A 92 15.85 -1.98 2.54
C GLY A 92 16.24 -3.19 3.37
N THR A 93 16.00 -3.09 4.67
CA THR A 93 16.32 -4.16 5.65
C THR A 93 15.08 -4.66 6.39
N VAL A 94 13.96 -3.95 6.28
CA VAL A 94 12.69 -4.28 6.94
C VAL A 94 11.54 -4.17 5.94
N ILE A 95 10.66 -5.17 5.91
CA ILE A 95 9.35 -5.08 5.28
C ILE A 95 8.32 -4.78 6.35
N ILE A 96 7.50 -3.74 6.16
CA ILE A 96 6.37 -3.43 7.04
C ILE A 96 5.13 -4.10 6.47
N LYS A 97 4.32 -4.71 7.33
CA LYS A 97 2.99 -5.23 6.99
C LYS A 97 1.96 -4.80 8.03
N GLY A 98 0.85 -4.25 7.56
CA GLY A 98 -0.30 -3.93 8.41
C GLY A 98 -1.16 -5.18 8.62
N VAL A 99 -1.54 -5.48 9.86
CA VAL A 99 -2.45 -6.58 10.20
C VAL A 99 -3.69 -6.03 10.89
N ARG A 100 -4.87 -6.47 10.47
CA ARG A 100 -6.17 -6.02 11.02
C ARG A 100 -6.85 -7.07 11.87
N ASP A 101 -6.72 -8.33 11.47
CA ASP A 101 -7.36 -9.47 12.12
C ASP A 101 -6.44 -10.69 12.17
N SER A 102 -6.94 -11.78 12.74
CA SER A 102 -6.22 -13.04 12.85
C SER A 102 -5.95 -13.72 11.50
N VAL A 103 -6.76 -13.43 10.47
CA VAL A 103 -6.63 -14.01 9.13
C VAL A 103 -5.46 -13.34 8.40
N ASP A 104 -5.44 -12.01 8.39
CA ASP A 104 -4.32 -11.21 7.87
C ASP A 104 -3.02 -11.62 8.56
N LEU A 105 -3.03 -11.72 9.90
CA LEU A 105 -1.84 -12.10 10.67
C LEU A 105 -1.26 -13.43 10.20
N ARG A 106 -2.10 -14.46 10.01
CA ARG A 106 -1.62 -15.77 9.56
C ARG A 106 -1.00 -15.71 8.16
N TYR A 107 -1.64 -14.99 7.23
CA TYR A 107 -1.12 -14.81 5.88
C TYR A 107 0.22 -14.06 5.89
N GLU A 108 0.31 -12.96 6.64
CA GLU A 108 1.53 -12.15 6.71
C GLU A 108 2.67 -12.87 7.43
N LEU A 109 2.39 -13.72 8.44
CA LEU A 109 3.40 -14.57 9.07
C LEU A 109 4.00 -15.57 8.08
N GLN A 110 3.18 -16.18 7.21
CA GLN A 110 3.67 -17.08 6.18
C GLN A 110 4.61 -16.33 5.21
N GLN A 111 4.17 -15.18 4.71
CA GLN A 111 4.96 -14.35 3.81
C GLN A 111 6.26 -13.84 4.45
N ALA A 112 6.21 -13.45 5.73
CA ALA A 112 7.37 -13.03 6.51
C ALA A 112 8.43 -14.13 6.58
N ASN A 113 8.03 -15.36 6.90
CA ASN A 113 8.95 -16.51 6.94
C ASN A 113 9.55 -16.79 5.57
N THR A 114 8.75 -16.75 4.50
CA THR A 114 9.24 -16.94 3.14
C THR A 114 10.26 -15.87 2.74
N ASN A 115 9.98 -14.59 3.01
CA ASN A 115 10.89 -13.48 2.70
C ASN A 115 12.21 -13.59 3.48
N ARG A 116 12.13 -13.98 4.76
CA ARG A 116 13.32 -14.19 5.60
C ARG A 116 14.20 -15.32 5.07
N LEU A 117 13.61 -16.43 4.67
CA LEU A 117 14.33 -17.56 4.06
C LEU A 117 14.92 -17.21 2.69
N ALA A 118 14.19 -16.47 1.86
CA ALA A 118 14.61 -16.15 0.48
C ALA A 118 15.63 -15.00 0.39
N GLY A 119 15.66 -14.09 1.38
CA GLY A 119 16.46 -12.87 1.24
C GLY A 119 16.98 -12.23 2.50
N GLY A 120 16.80 -12.84 3.67
CA GLY A 120 17.33 -12.32 4.94
C GLY A 120 16.75 -10.98 5.36
N VAL A 121 15.57 -10.61 4.86
CA VAL A 121 14.88 -9.38 5.21
C VAL A 121 13.88 -9.65 6.33
N GLU A 122 13.95 -8.83 7.38
CA GLU A 122 13.04 -8.94 8.51
C GLU A 122 11.67 -8.33 8.18
N THR A 123 10.60 -8.89 8.75
CA THR A 123 9.25 -8.35 8.59
C THR A 123 8.74 -7.81 9.92
N LEU A 124 8.31 -6.56 9.93
CA LEU A 124 7.65 -5.92 11.07
C LEU A 124 6.15 -5.87 10.82
N LEU A 125 5.40 -6.58 11.67
CA LEU A 125 3.94 -6.56 11.67
C LEU A 125 3.44 -5.42 12.56
N MET A 126 2.60 -4.56 12.00
CA MET A 126 1.99 -3.44 12.72
C MET A 126 0.48 -3.64 12.77
N LEU A 127 -0.09 -3.65 13.98
CA LEU A 127 -1.54 -3.63 14.15
C LEU A 127 -2.07 -2.30 13.60
N THR A 128 -3.02 -2.36 12.67
CA THR A 128 -3.77 -1.18 12.23
C THR A 128 -4.66 -0.70 13.36
N GLY A 129 -4.78 0.62 13.58
CA GLY A 129 -5.63 1.14 14.64
C GLY A 129 -7.09 0.68 14.52
N ASP A 130 -7.75 0.42 15.66
CA ASP A 130 -9.09 -0.20 15.75
C ASP A 130 -10.14 0.46 14.87
N ARG A 131 -10.08 1.79 14.72
CA ARG A 131 -10.98 2.58 13.86
C ARG A 131 -10.90 2.23 12.36
N TYR A 132 -9.89 1.46 11.95
CA TYR A 132 -9.63 1.06 10.55
C TYR A 132 -9.68 -0.45 10.33
N ALA A 133 -10.00 -1.24 11.35
CA ALA A 133 -9.95 -2.71 11.27
C ALA A 133 -10.81 -3.30 10.13
N LEU A 134 -11.89 -2.61 9.73
CA LEU A 134 -12.80 -3.05 8.66
C LEU A 134 -12.46 -2.50 7.26
N THR A 135 -11.35 -1.77 7.09
CA THR A 135 -11.03 -1.03 5.84
C THR A 135 -10.13 -1.81 4.88
N SER A 136 -10.65 -2.87 4.25
CA SER A 136 -9.93 -3.49 3.12
C SER A 136 -10.15 -2.71 1.83
N SER A 137 -9.08 -2.49 1.05
CA SER A 137 -9.20 -1.84 -0.26
C SER A 137 -10.17 -2.59 -1.18
N SER A 138 -10.22 -3.92 -1.11
CA SER A 138 -11.18 -4.73 -1.85
C SER A 138 -12.64 -4.41 -1.48
N LEU A 139 -12.95 -4.34 -0.18
CA LEU A 139 -14.30 -4.01 0.30
C LEU A 139 -14.66 -2.57 -0.07
N ILE A 140 -13.74 -1.62 0.10
CA ILE A 140 -13.92 -0.22 -0.28
C ILE A 140 -14.23 -0.10 -1.77
N LYS A 141 -13.47 -0.78 -2.64
CA LYS A 141 -13.74 -0.82 -4.08
C LYS A 141 -15.13 -1.37 -4.38
N GLN A 142 -15.52 -2.45 -3.72
CA GLN A 142 -16.84 -3.07 -3.90
C GLN A 142 -17.96 -2.10 -3.52
N VAL A 143 -17.91 -1.54 -2.31
CA VAL A 143 -18.90 -0.58 -1.80
C VAL A 143 -19.01 0.64 -2.72
N ALA A 144 -17.87 1.24 -3.09
CA ALA A 144 -17.84 2.41 -3.96
C ALA A 144 -18.43 2.10 -5.35
N THR A 145 -18.10 0.95 -5.95
CA THR A 145 -18.62 0.54 -7.27
C THR A 145 -20.13 0.34 -7.25
N MET A 146 -20.67 -0.12 -6.11
CA MET A 146 -22.11 -0.27 -5.87
C MET A 146 -22.81 1.05 -5.52
N GLY A 147 -22.08 2.17 -5.44
CA GLY A 147 -22.62 3.50 -5.14
C GLY A 147 -22.74 3.82 -3.66
N GLY A 148 -22.16 3.00 -2.77
CA GLY A 148 -22.07 3.31 -1.35
C GLY A 148 -21.05 4.41 -1.05
N ASP A 149 -21.22 5.10 0.08
CA ASP A 149 -20.26 6.10 0.54
C ASP A 149 -19.11 5.45 1.33
N VAL A 150 -17.89 5.81 0.96
CA VAL A 150 -16.63 5.32 1.58
C VAL A 150 -15.78 6.47 2.13
N SER A 151 -16.32 7.68 2.19
CA SER A 151 -15.63 8.91 2.60
C SER A 151 -14.98 8.84 4.00
N SER A 152 -15.49 7.98 4.89
CA SER A 152 -14.93 7.75 6.23
C SER A 152 -13.78 6.75 6.28
N MET A 153 -13.55 5.99 5.20
CA MET A 153 -12.58 4.89 5.14
C MET A 153 -11.32 5.23 4.34
N VAL A 154 -11.39 6.29 3.53
CA VAL A 154 -10.31 6.75 2.67
C VAL A 154 -10.15 8.26 2.78
N PRO A 155 -8.97 8.80 2.49
CA PRO A 155 -8.79 10.24 2.40
C PRO A 155 -9.76 10.86 1.40
N GLN A 156 -10.19 12.10 1.64
CA GLN A 156 -11.13 12.80 0.77
C GLN A 156 -10.71 12.76 -0.71
N ARG A 157 -9.43 13.02 -0.99
CA ARG A 157 -8.84 12.97 -2.34
C ARG A 157 -9.02 11.61 -3.02
N VAL A 158 -8.94 10.52 -2.25
CA VAL A 158 -9.15 9.16 -2.73
C VAL A 158 -10.64 8.92 -3.02
N ALA A 159 -11.54 9.40 -2.16
CA ALA A 159 -12.97 9.30 -2.39
C ALA A 159 -13.41 10.02 -3.67
N GLU A 160 -12.85 11.21 -3.93
CA GLU A 160 -13.04 11.96 -5.18
C GLU A 160 -12.56 11.15 -6.38
N LYS A 161 -11.32 10.63 -6.34
CA LYS A 161 -10.75 9.81 -7.41
C LYS A 161 -11.52 8.52 -7.69
N LEU A 162 -12.07 7.88 -6.66
CA LEU A 162 -12.96 6.73 -6.81
C LEU A 162 -14.22 7.09 -7.59
N LYS A 163 -14.88 8.20 -7.23
CA LYS A 163 -16.10 8.67 -7.91
C LYS A 163 -15.80 9.01 -9.38
N GLU A 164 -14.71 9.69 -9.66
CA GLU A 164 -14.25 10.00 -11.02
C GLU A 164 -14.03 8.72 -11.83
N LYS A 165 -13.24 7.77 -11.30
CA LYS A 165 -12.89 6.52 -11.98
C LYS A 165 -14.12 5.67 -12.30
N ILE A 166 -15.02 5.50 -11.33
CA ILE A 166 -16.25 4.72 -11.49
C ILE A 166 -17.18 5.37 -12.52
N SER A 167 -17.21 6.71 -12.57
CA SER A 167 -18.02 7.45 -13.54
C SER A 167 -17.49 7.28 -14.97
N SER A 168 -16.17 7.37 -15.16
CA SER A 168 -15.51 7.11 -16.46
C SER A 168 -15.82 5.71 -16.97
N MET A 169 -15.65 4.69 -16.12
CA MET A 169 -15.91 3.29 -16.49
C MET A 169 -17.38 3.03 -16.88
N LYS A 170 -18.34 3.72 -16.24
CA LYS A 170 -19.76 3.63 -16.61
C LYS A 170 -20.04 4.27 -17.97
N GLN A 171 -19.35 5.37 -18.31
CA GLN A 171 -19.48 6.04 -19.61
C GLN A 171 -18.87 5.18 -20.72
N GLU A 172 -17.65 4.66 -20.52
CA GLU A 172 -16.96 3.75 -21.44
C GLU A 172 -17.80 2.50 -21.74
N LYS A 173 -18.39 1.88 -20.70
CA LYS A 173 -19.31 0.75 -20.90
C LYS A 173 -20.52 1.15 -21.75
N ARG A 174 -21.18 2.27 -21.44
CA ARG A 174 -22.34 2.75 -22.23
C ARG A 174 -21.99 3.00 -23.69
N ALA A 175 -20.83 3.62 -23.96
CA ALA A 175 -20.37 3.85 -25.33
C ALA A 175 -20.11 2.53 -26.07
N SER A 176 -19.47 1.55 -25.42
CA SER A 176 -19.20 0.24 -26.03
C SER A 176 -20.48 -0.57 -26.36
N PHE A 177 -21.56 -0.40 -25.60
CA PHE A 177 -22.86 -1.01 -25.93
C PHE A 177 -23.53 -0.33 -27.13
N GLN A 178 -23.42 0.99 -27.25
CA GLN A 178 -24.02 1.76 -28.35
C GLN A 178 -23.32 1.51 -29.70
N GLU A 179 -22.02 1.24 -29.73
CA GLU A 179 -21.28 0.89 -30.96
C GLU A 179 -21.58 -0.54 -31.44
N ASN A 180 -21.77 -1.49 -30.51
CA ASN A 180 -22.11 -2.88 -30.85
C ASN A 180 -23.55 -3.06 -31.35
N ASP A 181 -24.49 -2.21 -30.93
CA ASP A 181 -25.88 -2.22 -31.42
C ASP A 181 -26.04 -1.51 -32.78
N ALA A 182 -25.02 -0.77 -33.24
CA ALA A 182 -25.02 -0.03 -34.50
C ALA A 182 -24.28 -0.77 -35.65
N SER A 183 -23.80 -1.99 -35.40
CA SER A 183 -23.04 -2.86 -36.32
C SER A 183 -23.87 -4.08 -36.72
#